data_AF-A0A2G5TZX2-F1
#
_entry.id   AF-A0A2G5TZX2-F1
#
_cell.length_a   1.000
_cell.length_b   1.000
_cell.length_c   1.000
_cell.angle_alpha   90.00
_cell.angle_beta   90.00
_cell.angle_gamma   90.00
#
_symmetry.space_group_name_H-M   'P 1'
#
loop_
_entity.id
_entity.type
_entity.pdbx_description
1 polymer ?
#
loop_
_entity_poly.entity_id
_entity_poly.type
_entity_poly.pdbx_seq_one_letter_code
_entity_poly.pdbx_strand_id
1 'polypeptide(L)'
;MKSFVFLLLAICHVAADGVIANKEEYLKELNEERRIYAKKARIPNMYKLFWDDYLEETVRTKSHNCDGKTCRIVYRTPNAEAYRHAQNMVKYLFGDDERPELIKDYKTLHMNGNEDFTPGQKKIGCVARKTIQNKLKGYGDFVYNSYCLMAPEGDGESWNVPRGEPGSACGQGFQNDDGLCSPVQKAQSSARGGAGSGSGPTSGPASSENSTLITDGASYAQVGTVILLFLISLIL
;
A
#
# COMPACT_ATOMS: atom_id res chain seq x y z
N MET A 1 -10.45 18.21 -28.99
CA MET A 1 -10.50 18.31 -27.51
C MET A 1 -11.65 17.45 -27.02
N LYS A 2 -11.37 16.19 -26.64
CA LYS A 2 -12.42 15.30 -26.14
C LYS A 2 -12.62 15.61 -24.65
N SER A 3 -13.83 16.01 -24.32
CA SER A 3 -14.30 16.28 -22.96
C SER A 3 -14.04 15.05 -22.09
N PHE A 4 -13.15 15.17 -21.11
CA PHE A 4 -12.79 14.09 -20.19
C PHE A 4 -13.83 14.04 -19.08
N VAL A 5 -14.86 13.24 -19.28
CA VAL A 5 -15.72 12.78 -18.21
C VAL A 5 -14.83 11.95 -17.28
N PHE A 6 -14.41 12.54 -16.16
CA PHE A 6 -14.05 11.78 -14.98
C PHE A 6 -15.30 10.94 -14.68
N LEU A 7 -15.23 9.64 -14.95
CA LEU A 7 -16.30 8.74 -14.56
C LEU A 7 -16.39 8.84 -13.03
N LEU A 8 -17.38 9.61 -12.59
CA LEU A 8 -17.93 9.65 -11.25
C LEU A 8 -18.23 8.21 -10.82
N LEU A 9 -17.31 7.59 -10.09
CA LEU A 9 -17.68 6.67 -9.04
C LEU A 9 -17.59 7.45 -7.73
N ALA A 10 -18.55 8.35 -7.56
CA ALA A 10 -18.94 8.77 -6.23
C ALA A 10 -19.79 7.65 -5.64
N ILE A 11 -19.18 6.76 -4.86
CA ILE A 11 -19.88 6.11 -3.75
C ILE A 11 -18.98 6.28 -2.54
N CYS A 12 -19.34 7.24 -1.70
CA CYS A 12 -18.67 7.48 -0.43
C CYS A 12 -18.84 6.24 0.47
N HIS A 13 -17.88 5.32 0.50
CA HIS A 13 -17.76 4.36 1.62
C HIS A 13 -17.39 5.01 2.94
N VAL A 14 -16.91 6.25 2.85
CA VAL A 14 -16.81 7.15 3.99
C VAL A 14 -18.22 7.66 4.26
N ALA A 15 -18.87 7.07 5.26
CA ALA A 15 -20.15 7.56 5.74
C ALA A 15 -20.05 9.04 6.17
N ALA A 16 -21.18 9.73 6.25
CA ALA A 16 -21.23 11.16 6.57
C ALA A 16 -20.52 11.52 7.90
N ASP A 17 -20.38 10.55 8.81
CA ASP A 17 -19.67 10.64 10.09
C ASP A 17 -18.16 10.35 10.01
N GLY A 18 -17.63 9.97 8.84
CA GLY A 18 -16.21 9.70 8.63
C GLY A 18 -15.77 8.26 8.78
N VAL A 19 -16.72 7.34 9.00
CA VAL A 19 -16.40 5.93 9.17
C VAL A 19 -16.24 5.28 7.81
N ILE A 20 -15.09 4.64 7.56
CA ILE A 20 -14.96 3.62 6.53
C ILE A 20 -15.78 2.43 7.02
N ALA A 21 -17.03 2.35 6.58
CA ALA A 21 -17.99 1.37 7.09
C ALA A 21 -17.62 -0.06 6.68
N ASN A 22 -16.99 -0.21 5.51
CA ASN A 22 -16.56 -1.49 4.96
C ASN A 22 -15.13 -1.38 4.43
N LYS A 23 -14.17 -1.97 5.18
CA LYS A 23 -12.74 -1.98 4.83
C LYS A 23 -12.47 -2.64 3.48
N GLU A 24 -13.18 -3.73 3.18
CA GLU A 24 -12.99 -4.50 1.94
C GLU A 24 -13.47 -3.72 0.72
N GLU A 25 -14.67 -3.13 0.79
CA GLU A 25 -15.25 -2.35 -0.29
C GLU A 25 -14.43 -1.09 -0.59
N TYR A 26 -14.02 -0.40 0.47
CA TYR A 26 -13.15 0.77 0.38
C TYR A 26 -11.80 0.43 -0.28
N LEU A 27 -11.17 -0.69 0.12
CA LEU A 27 -9.93 -1.14 -0.51
C LEU A 27 -10.12 -1.55 -1.96
N LYS A 28 -11.25 -2.17 -2.29
CA LYS A 28 -11.56 -2.57 -3.66
C LYS A 28 -11.64 -1.34 -4.56
N GLU A 29 -12.34 -0.29 -4.14
CA GLU A 29 -12.44 0.95 -4.91
C GLU A 29 -11.11 1.68 -5.02
N LEU A 30 -10.42 1.90 -3.90
CA LEU A 30 -9.14 2.60 -3.91
C LEU A 30 -8.09 1.88 -4.78
N ASN A 31 -8.08 0.54 -4.75
CA ASN A 31 -7.21 -0.22 -5.64
C ASN A 31 -7.62 -0.12 -7.11
N GLU A 32 -8.92 -0.03 -7.42
CA GLU A 32 -9.37 0.19 -8.79
C GLU A 32 -8.98 1.60 -9.29
N GLU A 33 -9.09 2.62 -8.45
CA GLU A 33 -8.58 3.97 -8.77
C GLU A 33 -7.07 3.95 -9.03
N ARG A 34 -6.29 3.28 -8.16
CA ARG A 34 -4.84 3.09 -8.34
C ARG A 34 -4.51 2.36 -9.65
N ARG A 35 -5.30 1.35 -10.02
CA ARG A 35 -5.16 0.62 -11.28
C ARG A 35 -5.40 1.53 -12.49
N ILE A 36 -6.50 2.29 -12.46
CA ILE A 36 -6.85 3.24 -13.51
C ILE A 36 -5.75 4.30 -13.64
N TYR A 37 -5.28 4.84 -12.52
CA TYR A 37 -4.19 5.80 -12.49
C TYR A 37 -2.92 5.19 -13.07
N ALA A 38 -2.48 4.01 -12.61
CA ALA A 38 -1.28 3.34 -13.08
C ALA A 38 -1.30 3.09 -14.60
N LYS A 39 -2.46 2.68 -15.14
CA LYS A 39 -2.64 2.49 -16.58
C LYS A 39 -2.52 3.79 -17.36
N LYS A 40 -3.21 4.85 -16.93
CA LYS A 40 -3.20 6.15 -17.62
C LYS A 40 -1.84 6.85 -17.51
N ALA A 41 -1.23 6.80 -16.32
CA ALA A 41 0.05 7.41 -16.01
C ALA A 41 1.24 6.49 -16.33
N ARG A 42 1.02 5.30 -16.91
CA ARG A 42 2.10 4.35 -17.28
C ARG A 42 3.07 4.10 -16.11
N ILE A 43 2.52 3.80 -14.93
CA ILE A 43 3.29 3.54 -13.70
C ILE A 43 3.58 2.04 -13.61
N PRO A 44 4.84 1.61 -13.78
CA PRO A 44 5.14 0.17 -13.86
C PRO A 44 5.25 -0.50 -12.48
N ASN A 45 5.34 0.27 -11.39
CA ASN A 45 5.61 -0.19 -10.02
C ASN A 45 4.50 0.16 -9.01
N MET A 46 3.25 0.33 -9.46
CA MET A 46 2.11 0.63 -8.58
C MET A 46 1.71 -0.60 -7.75
N TYR A 47 1.86 -0.58 -6.44
CA TYR A 47 1.45 -1.70 -5.59
C TYR A 47 -0.04 -1.65 -5.24
N LYS A 48 -0.64 -2.85 -5.13
CA LYS A 48 -1.96 -3.03 -4.53
C LYS A 48 -1.89 -2.80 -3.03
N LEU A 49 -2.90 -2.12 -2.49
CA LEU A 49 -3.05 -1.85 -1.07
C LEU A 49 -3.79 -2.97 -0.36
N PHE A 50 -3.36 -3.25 0.87
CA PHE A 50 -4.00 -4.15 1.81
C PHE A 50 -4.31 -3.42 3.11
N TRP A 51 -5.36 -3.85 3.82
CA TRP A 51 -5.66 -3.29 5.14
C TRP A 51 -4.59 -3.75 6.13
N ASP A 52 -4.19 -2.87 7.03
CA ASP A 52 -3.26 -3.17 8.11
C ASP A 52 -3.78 -2.58 9.43
N ASP A 53 -4.22 -3.46 10.33
CA ASP A 53 -4.78 -3.07 11.63
C ASP A 53 -3.71 -2.45 12.55
N TYR A 54 -2.41 -2.75 12.34
CA TYR A 54 -1.34 -2.09 13.09
C TYR A 54 -1.19 -0.62 12.67
N LEU A 55 -1.32 -0.31 11.38
CA LEU A 55 -1.39 1.09 10.92
C LEU A 55 -2.63 1.81 11.47
N GLU A 56 -3.77 1.14 11.54
CA GLU A 56 -4.99 1.68 12.17
C GLU A 56 -4.76 2.04 13.64
N GLU A 57 -4.16 1.14 14.43
CA GLU A 57 -3.84 1.40 15.83
C GLU A 57 -2.75 2.50 15.99
N THR A 58 -1.79 2.55 15.06
CA THR A 58 -0.77 3.60 15.01
C THR A 58 -1.42 4.99 14.83
N VAL A 59 -2.42 5.09 13.94
CA VAL A 59 -3.21 6.33 13.81
C VAL A 59 -3.93 6.68 15.11
N ARG A 60 -4.55 5.67 15.76
CA ARG A 60 -5.33 5.83 17.00
C ARG A 60 -4.49 6.41 18.13
N THR A 61 -3.26 5.91 18.28
CA THR A 61 -2.28 6.33 19.30
C THR A 61 -1.56 7.64 18.98
N LYS A 62 -1.88 8.30 17.84
CA LYS A 62 -1.31 9.58 17.38
C LYS A 62 0.23 9.55 17.20
N SER A 63 0.79 8.39 16.92
CA SER A 63 2.20 8.27 16.55
C SER A 63 2.36 8.56 15.05
N HIS A 64 3.00 9.68 14.72
CA HIS A 64 3.20 10.12 13.33
C HIS A 64 4.68 10.26 12.98
N ASN A 65 5.57 9.61 13.74
CA ASN A 65 7.02 9.68 13.54
C ASN A 65 7.50 9.06 12.21
N CYS A 66 6.66 8.25 11.57
CA CYS A 66 6.91 7.63 10.27
C CYS A 66 6.60 8.56 9.09
N ASP A 67 5.82 9.64 9.29
CA ASP A 67 5.33 10.47 8.19
C ASP A 67 6.50 11.15 7.45
N GLY A 68 6.45 11.14 6.12
CA GLY A 68 7.53 11.63 5.27
C GLY A 68 8.76 10.71 5.21
N LYS A 69 8.74 9.56 5.88
CA LYS A 69 9.87 8.60 5.94
C LYS A 69 9.45 7.22 5.48
N THR A 70 8.65 6.56 6.31
CA THR A 70 8.20 5.17 6.11
C THR A 70 6.67 5.04 6.06
N CYS A 71 5.98 6.18 6.09
CA CYS A 71 4.55 6.26 5.85
C CYS A 71 4.16 7.65 5.32
N ARG A 72 2.93 7.76 4.84
CA ARG A 72 2.26 9.04 4.58
C ARG A 72 0.96 9.11 5.34
N ILE A 73 0.69 10.27 5.95
CA ILE A 73 -0.65 10.63 6.39
C ILE A 73 -1.52 10.81 5.17
N VAL A 74 -2.77 10.35 5.25
CA VAL A 74 -3.74 10.48 4.17
C VAL A 74 -5.10 10.88 4.75
N TYR A 75 -5.70 11.93 4.21
CA TYR A 75 -6.99 12.44 4.67
C TYR A 75 -8.12 12.05 3.72
N ARG A 76 -9.28 11.72 4.29
CA ARG A 76 -10.50 11.40 3.52
C ARG A 76 -11.67 12.24 3.95
N THR A 77 -12.51 12.57 2.98
CA THR A 77 -13.63 13.46 3.21
C THR A 77 -14.75 13.34 2.17
N PRO A 78 -16.02 13.43 2.60
CA PRO A 78 -17.14 13.75 1.71
C PRO A 78 -17.26 15.26 1.41
N ASN A 79 -16.41 16.12 1.99
CA ASN A 79 -16.41 17.56 1.75
C ASN A 79 -16.02 17.87 0.30
N ALA A 80 -16.97 18.44 -0.45
CA ALA A 80 -16.79 18.72 -1.88
C ALA A 80 -15.63 19.68 -2.18
N GLU A 81 -15.32 20.63 -1.30
CA GLU A 81 -14.23 21.60 -1.49
C GLU A 81 -12.86 20.92 -1.39
N ALA A 82 -12.65 20.12 -0.35
CA ALA A 82 -11.43 19.35 -0.16
C ALA A 82 -11.28 18.27 -1.24
N TYR A 83 -12.36 17.61 -1.64
CA TYR A 83 -12.34 16.67 -2.77
C TYR A 83 -11.96 17.35 -4.08
N ARG A 84 -12.57 18.51 -4.40
CA ARG A 84 -12.24 19.31 -5.59
C ARG A 84 -10.78 19.73 -5.59
N HIS A 85 -10.26 20.16 -4.44
CA HIS A 85 -8.85 20.51 -4.30
C HIS A 85 -7.93 19.31 -4.58
N ALA A 86 -8.20 18.15 -3.97
CA ALA A 86 -7.45 16.92 -4.21
C ALA A 86 -7.45 16.52 -5.70
N GLN A 87 -8.60 16.56 -6.36
CA GLN A 87 -8.71 16.27 -7.80
C GLN A 87 -7.91 17.26 -8.66
N ASN A 88 -7.93 18.56 -8.32
CA ASN A 88 -7.13 19.56 -9.02
C ASN A 88 -5.63 19.30 -8.86
N MET A 89 -5.17 18.92 -7.66
CA MET A 89 -3.77 18.60 -7.39
C MET A 89 -3.32 17.34 -8.13
N VAL A 90 -4.14 16.29 -8.14
CA VAL A 90 -3.87 15.06 -8.90
C VAL A 90 -3.77 15.34 -10.39
N LYS A 91 -4.68 16.19 -10.92
CA LYS A 91 -4.66 16.59 -12.33
C LYS A 91 -3.43 17.43 -12.68
N TYR A 92 -3.06 18.38 -11.82
CA TYR A 92 -1.91 19.26 -12.03
C TYR A 92 -0.61 18.46 -12.11
N LEU A 93 -0.41 17.50 -11.20
CA LEU A 93 0.85 16.73 -11.10
C LEU A 93 0.86 15.42 -11.92
N PHE A 94 -0.13 15.22 -12.79
CA PHE A 94 -0.30 13.96 -13.52
C PHE A 94 0.77 13.74 -14.61
N GLY A 95 1.15 14.81 -15.31
CA GLY A 95 1.97 14.76 -16.52
C GLY A 95 3.44 14.46 -16.26
N ASP A 96 4.16 14.17 -17.35
CA ASP A 96 5.59 13.81 -17.32
C ASP A 96 6.44 15.01 -16.91
N ASP A 97 6.05 16.20 -17.38
CA ASP A 97 6.76 17.44 -17.13
C ASP A 97 6.63 17.89 -15.66
N GLU A 98 5.54 17.52 -15.00
CA GLU A 98 5.26 17.84 -13.59
C GLU A 98 5.77 16.77 -12.62
N ARG A 99 6.21 15.61 -13.11
CA ARG A 99 6.74 14.54 -12.25
C ARG A 99 7.94 14.94 -11.41
N PRO A 100 8.92 15.73 -11.91
CA PRO A 100 10.00 16.27 -11.07
C PRO A 100 9.48 17.18 -9.95
N GLU A 101 8.44 17.97 -10.21
CA GLU A 101 7.78 18.81 -9.20
C GLU A 101 7.08 17.95 -8.15
N LEU A 102 6.32 16.92 -8.57
CA LEU A 102 5.73 15.92 -7.68
C LEU A 102 6.77 15.33 -6.73
N ILE A 103 7.88 14.81 -7.25
CA ILE A 103 8.96 14.21 -6.45
C ILE A 103 9.56 15.21 -5.46
N LYS A 104 9.80 16.45 -5.91
CA LYS A 104 10.34 17.51 -5.06
C LYS A 104 9.37 17.87 -3.93
N ASP A 105 8.09 18.02 -4.24
CA ASP A 105 7.06 18.41 -3.30
C ASP A 105 6.80 17.31 -2.27
N TYR A 106 6.84 16.03 -2.66
CA TYR A 106 6.73 14.89 -1.73
C TYR A 106 7.71 14.96 -0.54
N LYS A 107 8.90 15.54 -0.76
CA LYS A 107 9.95 15.68 0.27
C LYS A 107 9.65 16.75 1.32
N THR A 108 8.72 17.68 1.05
CA THR A 108 8.51 18.86 1.88
C THR A 108 7.05 19.16 2.21
N LEU A 109 6.12 18.64 1.41
CA LEU A 109 4.69 18.92 1.49
C LEU A 109 3.90 17.63 1.65
N HIS A 110 2.71 17.78 2.23
CA HIS A 110 1.66 16.76 2.17
C HIS A 110 0.91 16.89 0.83
N MET A 111 0.84 15.81 0.07
CA MET A 111 0.40 15.83 -1.33
C MET A 111 -1.07 15.47 -1.45
N ASN A 112 -1.95 16.38 -0.99
CA ASN A 112 -3.41 16.20 -0.99
C ASN A 112 -3.90 15.53 -2.29
N GLY A 113 -4.53 14.35 -2.14
CA GLY A 113 -5.03 13.52 -3.24
C GLY A 113 -3.98 12.63 -3.92
N ASN A 114 -2.74 13.09 -4.08
CA ASN A 114 -1.68 12.32 -4.73
C ASN A 114 -1.12 11.19 -3.85
N GLU A 115 -1.22 11.31 -2.52
CA GLU A 115 -0.80 10.23 -1.60
C GLU A 115 -1.42 8.88 -1.95
N ASP A 116 -2.67 8.89 -2.40
CA ASP A 116 -3.48 7.72 -2.77
C ASP A 116 -2.88 6.94 -3.93
N PHE A 117 -2.04 7.62 -4.72
CA PHE A 117 -1.41 7.11 -5.92
C PHE A 117 0.10 6.89 -5.74
N THR A 118 0.64 7.04 -4.54
CA THR A 118 2.05 6.75 -4.25
C THR A 118 2.36 5.28 -4.61
N PRO A 119 3.23 5.02 -5.62
CA PRO A 119 3.37 3.68 -6.18
C PRO A 119 3.84 2.63 -5.17
N GLY A 120 4.85 2.92 -4.36
CA GLY A 120 5.47 1.95 -3.45
C GLY A 120 4.71 1.71 -2.14
N GLN A 121 3.59 2.39 -1.89
CA GLN A 121 2.70 2.08 -0.77
C GLN A 121 1.93 0.77 -1.00
N LYS A 122 1.87 -0.07 0.03
CA LYS A 122 1.29 -1.43 -0.01
C LYS A 122 0.22 -1.66 1.04
N LYS A 123 0.15 -0.81 2.05
CA LYS A 123 -0.71 -0.98 3.23
C LYS A 123 -1.41 0.32 3.57
N ILE A 124 -2.60 0.21 4.12
CA ILE A 124 -3.38 1.33 4.64
C ILE A 124 -4.09 0.93 5.93
N GLY A 125 -4.13 1.85 6.89
CA GLY A 125 -4.98 1.73 8.08
C GLY A 125 -5.55 3.11 8.42
N CYS A 126 -6.82 3.16 8.81
CA CYS A 126 -7.55 4.42 8.99
C CYS A 126 -8.43 4.41 10.23
N VAL A 127 -8.66 5.58 10.81
CA VAL A 127 -9.68 5.80 11.84
C VAL A 127 -10.59 6.97 11.46
N ALA A 128 -11.83 6.94 11.99
CA ALA A 128 -12.68 8.12 11.96
C ALA A 128 -12.07 9.21 12.86
N ARG A 129 -11.76 10.36 12.27
CA ARG A 129 -11.19 11.51 12.99
C ARG A 129 -11.50 12.78 12.20
N LYS A 130 -12.29 13.66 12.81
CA LYS A 130 -12.51 14.99 12.27
C LYS A 130 -11.22 15.81 12.35
N THR A 131 -10.74 16.27 11.20
CA THR A 131 -9.59 17.17 11.06
C THR A 131 -10.03 18.37 10.23
N ILE A 132 -9.78 19.57 10.71
CA ILE A 132 -10.05 20.80 9.96
C ILE A 132 -8.71 21.41 9.59
N GLN A 133 -8.48 21.62 8.30
CA GLN A 133 -7.32 22.36 7.80
C GLN A 133 -7.77 23.73 7.28
N ASN A 134 -6.96 24.74 7.58
CA ASN A 134 -7.27 26.15 7.32
C ASN A 134 -7.40 26.46 5.81
N LYS A 135 -8.09 27.57 5.52
CA LYS A 135 -8.37 28.08 4.18
C LYS A 135 -7.10 28.30 3.36
N LEU A 136 -6.96 27.54 2.28
CA LEU A 136 -6.14 27.94 1.14
C LEU A 136 -6.86 29.08 0.41
N LYS A 137 -6.11 30.04 -0.12
CA LYS A 137 -6.67 31.16 -0.90
C LYS A 137 -7.47 30.60 -2.09
N GLY A 138 -8.77 30.92 -2.14
CA GLY A 138 -9.69 30.40 -3.17
C GLY A 138 -10.47 29.14 -2.78
N TYR A 139 -10.27 28.61 -1.56
CA TYR A 139 -11.00 27.46 -1.03
C TYR A 139 -11.61 27.78 0.35
N GLY A 140 -12.68 27.05 0.69
CA GLY A 140 -13.25 27.03 2.04
C GLY A 140 -12.40 26.20 3.02
N ASP A 141 -12.91 26.00 4.23
CA ASP A 141 -12.27 25.11 5.20
C ASP A 141 -12.33 23.66 4.68
N PHE A 142 -11.21 22.96 4.76
CA PHE A 142 -11.17 21.54 4.46
C PHE A 142 -11.50 20.74 5.71
N VAL A 143 -12.67 20.13 5.70
CA VAL A 143 -13.10 19.22 6.75
C VAL A 143 -12.81 17.81 6.28
N TYR A 144 -11.97 17.08 6.99
CA TYR A 144 -11.72 15.66 6.78
C TYR A 144 -12.32 14.86 7.92
N ASN A 145 -12.88 13.69 7.61
CA ASN A 145 -13.55 12.86 8.61
C ASN A 145 -12.85 11.51 8.82
N SER A 146 -11.89 11.14 7.96
CA SER A 146 -11.01 10.00 8.22
C SER A 146 -9.55 10.42 8.14
N TYR A 147 -8.75 9.78 8.99
CA TYR A 147 -7.32 9.94 9.06
C TYR A 147 -6.68 8.56 8.86
N CYS A 148 -5.83 8.45 7.85
CA CYS A 148 -5.19 7.22 7.44
C CYS A 148 -3.67 7.33 7.50
N LEU A 149 -3.01 6.19 7.64
CA LEU A 149 -1.60 6.02 7.32
C LEU A 149 -1.46 5.03 6.18
N MET A 150 -0.59 5.33 5.23
CA MET A 150 -0.19 4.44 4.14
C MET A 150 1.31 4.17 4.21
N ALA A 151 1.73 2.93 3.99
CA ALA A 151 3.10 2.47 4.23
C ALA A 151 3.52 1.41 3.18
N PRO A 152 4.82 1.12 2.97
CA PRO A 152 5.99 1.58 3.72
C PRO A 152 6.67 2.85 3.17
N GLU A 153 6.17 3.44 2.09
CA GLU A 153 6.82 4.57 1.47
C GLU A 153 6.29 5.90 2.01
N GLY A 154 7.20 6.79 2.39
CA GLY A 154 6.92 8.15 2.84
C GLY A 154 7.65 9.27 2.10
N ASP A 155 8.66 8.95 1.30
CA ASP A 155 9.61 9.91 0.72
C ASP A 155 9.37 10.23 -0.77
N GLY A 156 8.51 9.46 -1.44
CA GLY A 156 8.17 9.62 -2.84
C GLY A 156 9.20 9.03 -3.81
N GLU A 157 10.18 8.24 -3.33
CA GLU A 157 11.23 7.68 -4.19
C GLU A 157 10.69 6.69 -5.23
N SER A 158 9.53 6.06 -5.01
CA SER A 158 8.90 5.20 -6.02
C SER A 158 8.43 5.96 -7.27
N TRP A 159 8.30 7.29 -7.18
CA TRP A 159 8.05 8.15 -8.32
C TRP A 159 9.29 8.33 -9.21
N ASN A 160 10.49 7.94 -8.79
CA ASN A 160 11.69 8.00 -9.63
C ASN A 160 11.78 6.87 -10.67
N VAL A 161 10.88 5.89 -10.63
CA VAL A 161 10.86 4.79 -11.61
C VAL A 161 10.36 5.30 -12.97
N PRO A 162 11.12 5.12 -14.07
CA PRO A 162 10.68 5.54 -15.41
C PRO A 162 9.29 5.01 -15.75
N ARG A 163 8.52 5.78 -16.52
CA ARG A 163 7.22 5.29 -17.01
C ARG A 163 7.41 4.05 -17.87
N GLY A 164 6.46 3.14 -17.80
CA GLY A 164 6.53 1.85 -18.47
C GLY A 164 5.17 1.16 -18.50
N GLU A 165 5.18 -0.09 -18.96
CA GLU A 165 3.97 -0.90 -18.94
C GLU A 165 3.49 -1.11 -17.50
N PRO A 166 2.21 -0.87 -17.19
CA PRO A 166 1.69 -1.02 -15.83
C PRO A 166 1.98 -2.42 -15.25
N GLY A 167 2.55 -2.45 -14.05
CA GLY A 167 2.96 -3.69 -13.37
C GLY A 167 4.21 -4.36 -13.94
N SER A 168 4.94 -3.76 -14.89
CA SER A 168 6.16 -4.35 -15.45
C SER A 168 7.40 -4.24 -14.55
N ALA A 169 7.34 -3.44 -13.48
CA ALA A 169 8.44 -3.19 -12.55
C ALA A 169 8.07 -3.58 -11.10
N CYS A 170 7.33 -4.68 -10.94
CA CYS A 170 7.02 -5.22 -9.62
C CYS A 170 8.27 -5.78 -8.94
N GLY A 171 8.39 -5.52 -7.64
CA GLY A 171 9.51 -6.02 -6.83
C GLY A 171 9.41 -7.51 -6.54
N GLN A 172 10.49 -8.07 -5.99
CA GLN A 172 10.58 -9.49 -5.63
C GLN A 172 9.40 -9.94 -4.74
N GLY A 173 8.80 -11.08 -5.08
CA GLY A 173 7.65 -11.63 -4.36
C GLY A 173 6.29 -11.04 -4.80
N PHE A 174 6.29 -10.15 -5.79
CA PHE A 174 5.09 -9.59 -6.40
C PHE A 174 5.04 -9.90 -7.89
N GLN A 175 3.83 -9.96 -8.43
CA GLN A 175 3.54 -10.15 -9.84
C GLN A 175 2.56 -9.09 -10.32
N ASN A 176 2.55 -8.89 -11.64
CA ASN A 176 1.54 -8.05 -12.28
C ASN A 176 0.15 -8.71 -12.13
N ASP A 177 -0.78 -7.95 -11.55
CA ASP A 177 -2.20 -8.23 -11.45
C ASP A 177 -2.89 -7.04 -12.12
N ASP A 178 -3.05 -7.11 -13.45
CA ASP A 178 -3.72 -6.12 -14.31
C ASP A 178 -3.28 -4.65 -14.09
N GLY A 179 -1.96 -4.43 -13.99
CA GLY A 179 -1.35 -3.11 -13.83
C GLY A 179 -1.02 -2.73 -12.39
N LEU A 180 -1.33 -3.59 -11.41
CA LEU A 180 -0.90 -3.46 -10.02
C LEU A 180 0.06 -4.57 -9.63
N CYS A 181 0.98 -4.28 -8.73
CA CYS A 181 1.86 -5.27 -8.11
C CYS A 181 1.16 -5.91 -6.91
N SER A 182 0.80 -7.19 -7.07
CA SER A 182 0.15 -8.03 -6.06
C SER A 182 1.09 -9.15 -5.60
N PRO A 183 1.01 -9.61 -4.34
CA PRO A 183 1.82 -10.72 -3.86
C PRO A 183 1.64 -11.98 -4.74
N VAL A 184 2.74 -12.67 -5.03
CA VAL A 184 2.67 -13.97 -5.70
C VAL A 184 1.92 -14.94 -4.81
N GLN A 185 0.82 -15.51 -5.31
CA GLN A 185 0.16 -16.60 -4.61
C GLN A 185 1.09 -17.80 -4.65
N LYS A 186 1.62 -18.22 -3.50
CA LYS A 186 2.25 -19.53 -3.40
C LYS A 186 1.14 -20.54 -3.70
N ALA A 187 1.25 -21.23 -4.83
CA ALA A 187 0.39 -22.38 -5.09
C ALA A 187 0.45 -23.26 -3.85
N GLN A 188 -0.68 -23.44 -3.15
CA GLN A 188 -0.78 -24.52 -2.19
C GLN A 188 -0.49 -25.77 -3.01
N SER A 189 0.67 -26.37 -2.76
CA SER A 189 1.00 -27.69 -3.28
C SER A 189 -0.11 -28.60 -2.78
N SER A 190 -1.10 -28.81 -3.64
CA SER A 190 -2.08 -29.88 -3.50
C SER A 190 -1.28 -31.16 -3.53
N ALA A 191 -0.84 -31.62 -2.36
CA ALA A 191 -0.50 -33.00 -2.11
C ALA A 191 -1.80 -33.81 -2.25
N ARG A 192 -2.21 -34.03 -3.50
CA ARG A 192 -3.21 -35.04 -3.83
C ARG A 192 -2.44 -36.32 -4.10
N GLY A 193 -2.04 -36.96 -3.01
CA GLY A 193 -1.58 -38.34 -3.03
C GLY A 193 -2.78 -39.27 -3.20
N GLY A 194 -2.59 -40.30 -4.03
CA GLY A 194 -3.44 -41.48 -4.18
C GLY A 194 -4.41 -41.40 -5.36
N ALA A 195 -4.58 -42.41 -6.19
CA ALA A 195 -3.89 -43.69 -6.39
C ALA A 195 -4.31 -44.17 -7.80
N GLY A 196 -3.40 -44.81 -8.53
CA GLY A 196 -3.71 -45.36 -9.86
C GLY A 196 -2.63 -46.32 -10.33
N SER A 197 -2.82 -47.60 -10.03
CA SER A 197 -1.98 -48.73 -10.41
C SER A 197 -2.08 -49.08 -11.90
N GLY A 198 -0.98 -49.59 -12.47
CA GLY A 198 -0.93 -50.33 -13.75
C GLY A 198 0.38 -50.05 -14.53
N SER A 199 1.52 -50.67 -14.20
CA SER A 199 2.02 -52.00 -14.64
C SER A 199 2.66 -52.05 -16.05
N GLY A 200 3.99 -52.23 -16.13
CA GLY A 200 4.68 -52.91 -17.25
C GLY A 200 6.06 -52.32 -17.66
N PRO A 201 7.12 -53.13 -17.96
CA PRO A 201 8.53 -52.76 -17.73
C PRO A 201 9.46 -52.74 -18.97
N THR A 202 10.68 -52.17 -18.84
CA THR A 202 11.99 -52.56 -19.48
C THR A 202 13.04 -51.46 -19.18
N SER A 203 14.02 -51.64 -18.27
CA SER A 203 15.35 -52.29 -18.37
C SER A 203 16.48 -51.46 -19.04
N GLY A 204 17.49 -51.04 -18.25
CA GLY A 204 18.85 -50.67 -18.72
C GLY A 204 19.54 -49.55 -17.90
N PRO A 205 20.87 -49.58 -17.64
CA PRO A 205 21.40 -49.41 -16.28
C PRO A 205 22.24 -48.15 -15.97
N ALA A 206 22.24 -47.82 -14.67
CA ALA A 206 23.33 -47.38 -13.78
C ALA A 206 24.31 -46.26 -14.19
N SER A 207 24.32 -45.18 -13.38
CA SER A 207 25.52 -44.81 -12.61
C SER A 207 25.21 -43.85 -11.43
N SER A 208 25.79 -44.22 -10.28
CA SER A 208 26.20 -43.46 -9.07
C SER A 208 26.07 -41.93 -9.11
N GLU A 209 25.71 -41.24 -8.01
CA GLU A 209 26.53 -41.15 -6.80
C GLU A 209 25.73 -41.00 -5.49
N ASN A 210 26.45 -41.32 -4.42
CA ASN A 210 26.00 -41.73 -3.10
C ASN A 210 26.28 -40.64 -2.05
N SER A 211 25.36 -40.52 -1.08
CA SER A 211 25.56 -40.11 0.32
C SER A 211 26.07 -38.67 0.60
N THR A 212 25.41 -37.89 1.46
CA THR A 212 25.42 -38.18 2.92
C THR A 212 24.34 -37.39 3.67
N LEU A 213 23.66 -38.09 4.58
CA LEU A 213 22.88 -37.58 5.71
C LEU A 213 23.79 -36.94 6.76
N ILE A 214 23.40 -35.77 7.31
CA ILE A 214 23.68 -35.35 8.71
C ILE A 214 22.47 -34.51 9.21
N THR A 215 21.55 -35.14 9.94
CA THR A 215 21.26 -35.08 11.39
C THR A 215 20.32 -33.97 11.87
N ASP A 216 19.29 -34.46 12.56
CA ASP A 216 18.39 -33.86 13.55
C ASP A 216 18.86 -32.62 14.31
N GLY A 217 17.88 -31.79 14.71
CA GLY A 217 17.82 -31.36 16.11
C GLY A 217 17.35 -29.94 16.41
N ALA A 218 16.50 -29.88 17.44
CA ALA A 218 16.14 -28.74 18.30
C ALA A 218 15.08 -27.76 17.75
N SER A 219 13.83 -27.85 18.23
CA SER A 219 13.34 -27.45 19.57
C SER A 219 13.11 -25.95 19.68
N TYR A 220 11.82 -25.58 19.73
CA TYR A 220 11.35 -24.26 20.10
C TYR A 220 11.76 -23.95 21.54
N ALA A 221 12.83 -23.19 21.72
CA ALA A 221 13.13 -22.57 22.99
C ALA A 221 12.19 -21.36 23.19
N GLN A 222 11.34 -21.47 24.19
CA GLN A 222 10.64 -20.35 24.82
C GLN A 222 11.69 -19.32 25.25
N VAL A 223 11.70 -18.14 24.62
CA VAL A 223 12.47 -17.01 25.15
C VAL A 223 11.60 -16.33 26.19
N GLY A 224 11.95 -16.63 27.44
CA GLY A 224 11.36 -16.05 28.63
C GLY A 224 11.56 -14.54 28.71
N THR A 225 10.56 -13.93 29.32
CA THR A 225 10.49 -12.57 29.80
C THR A 225 11.74 -12.19 30.59
N VAL A 226 12.50 -11.20 30.12
CA VAL A 226 13.48 -10.49 30.95
C VAL A 226 12.99 -9.05 31.11
N ILE A 227 12.36 -8.81 32.25
CA ILE A 227 12.08 -7.47 32.77
C ILE A 227 13.43 -6.87 33.15
N LEU A 228 13.85 -5.84 32.41
CA LEU A 228 15.00 -5.02 32.77
C LEU A 228 14.48 -3.68 33.27
N LEU A 229 14.30 -3.59 34.59
CA LEU A 229 14.07 -2.33 35.31
C LEU A 229 15.38 -1.54 35.33
N PHE A 230 15.46 -0.47 34.55
CA PHE A 230 16.43 0.59 34.73
C PHE A 230 15.72 1.93 34.71
N LEU A 231 15.46 2.49 35.89
CA LEU A 231 15.54 3.94 36.11
C LEU A 231 16.13 4.16 37.50
N ILE A 232 17.46 4.36 37.50
CA ILE A 232 18.19 5.02 38.58
C ILE A 232 17.83 6.50 38.52
N SER A 233 17.52 7.03 39.70
CA SER A 233 17.38 8.42 40.08
C SER A 233 18.31 9.37 39.33
N LEU A 234 17.84 10.55 38.96
CA LEU A 234 18.59 11.82 39.09
C LEU A 234 17.68 13.02 38.77
N ILE A 235 17.46 13.85 39.81
CA ILE A 235 17.54 15.33 39.81
C ILE A 235 16.31 16.16 39.39
N LEU A 236 15.93 17.00 40.38
CA LEU A 236 15.03 18.16 40.45
C LEU A 236 13.53 17.91 40.61
#